data_AF-A0A9D3B540-F1
#
_entry.id   AF-A0A9D3B540-F1
#
_cell.length_a   1.000
_cell.length_b   1.000
_cell.length_c   1.000
_cell.angle_alpha   90.00
_cell.angle_beta   90.00
_cell.angle_gamma   90.00
#
_symmetry.space_group_name_H-M   'P 1'
#
loop_
_entity.id
_entity.type
_entity.pdbx_description
1 polymer ?
#
loop_
_entity_poly.entity_id
_entity_poly.type
_entity_poly.pdbx_seq_one_letter_code
_entity_poly.pdbx_strand_id
1 'polypeptide(L)' 'MIKFHKKKKDISTDVVINTIWVSAFMAIIFALPPLGLFLGIYFTTGNIILGAIIGFGVHFVILAFSSRISKFLTDVMS' A
#
# COMPACT_ATOMS: atom_id res chain seq x y z
N MET A 1 -10.56 -32.64 21.63
CA MET A 1 -9.32 -31.90 21.28
C MET A 1 -9.22 -31.78 19.77
N ILE A 2 -9.37 -30.58 19.23
CA ILE A 2 -9.24 -30.32 17.79
C ILE A 2 -7.74 -30.36 17.46
N LYS A 3 -7.30 -31.38 16.70
CA LYS A 3 -5.91 -31.49 16.22
C LYS A 3 -5.71 -30.52 15.05
N PHE A 4 -5.15 -29.34 15.33
CA PHE A 4 -4.62 -28.47 14.29
C PHE A 4 -3.36 -29.11 13.68
N HIS A 5 -3.52 -29.79 12.56
CA HIS A 5 -2.38 -30.15 11.71
C HIS A 5 -1.78 -28.86 11.12
N LYS A 6 -0.79 -28.28 11.80
CA LYS A 6 0.06 -27.24 11.21
C LYS A 6 0.88 -27.89 10.08
N LYS A 7 0.38 -27.81 8.85
CA LYS A 7 1.21 -28.00 7.65
C LYS A 7 2.28 -26.90 7.68
N LYS A 8 3.51 -27.24 8.04
CA LYS A 8 4.64 -26.34 7.79
C LYS A 8 4.81 -26.28 6.28
N LYS A 9 4.32 -25.22 5.66
CA LYS A 9 4.55 -24.95 4.24
C LYS A 9 5.96 -24.36 4.17
N ASP A 10 6.92 -25.13 3.64
CA ASP A 10 8.22 -24.59 3.28
C ASP A 10 7.99 -23.51 2.21
N ILE A 11 8.03 -22.26 2.66
CA ILE A 11 8.00 -21.09 1.80
C ILE A 11 9.45 -20.79 1.42
N SER A 12 9.73 -20.76 0.11
CA SER A 12 11.05 -20.36 -0.37
C SER A 12 11.38 -18.95 0.13
N THR A 13 12.65 -18.71 0.45
CA THR A 13 13.18 -17.39 0.76
C THR A 13 12.80 -16.37 -0.32
N ASP A 14 12.74 -16.78 -1.59
CA ASP A 14 12.35 -15.93 -2.72
C ASP A 14 10.91 -15.40 -2.58
N VAL A 15 9.99 -16.24 -2.10
CA VAL A 15 8.58 -15.86 -1.89
C VAL A 15 8.49 -14.82 -0.77
N VAL A 16 9.31 -14.97 0.28
CA VAL A 16 9.37 -14.02 1.39
C VAL A 16 9.94 -12.69 0.92
N ILE A 17 11.05 -12.70 0.18
CA ILE A 17 11.68 -11.51 -0.37
C ILE A 17 10.72 -10.77 -1.31
N ASN A 18 10.05 -11.49 -2.22
CA ASN A 18 9.07 -10.89 -3.13
C ASN A 18 7.90 -10.26 -2.36
N THR A 19 7.38 -10.94 -1.34
CA THR A 19 6.31 -10.38 -0.49
C THR A 19 6.73 -9.10 0.23
N ILE A 20 7.98 -9.03 0.72
CA ILE A 20 8.53 -7.83 1.37
C ILE A 20 8.60 -6.68 0.35
N TRP A 21 9.10 -6.94 -0.85
CA TRP A 21 9.18 -5.93 -1.91
C TRP A 21 7.80 -5.43 -2.34
N VAL A 22 6.86 -6.32 -2.65
CA VAL A 22 5.49 -5.94 -3.01
C VAL A 22 4.86 -5.07 -1.90
N SER A 23 5.07 -5.44 -0.63
CA SER A 23 4.55 -4.68 0.51
C SER A 23 5.19 -3.29 0.62
N ALA A 24 6.51 -3.18 0.41
CA ALA A 24 7.21 -1.90 0.43
C ALA A 24 6.71 -0.96 -0.68
N PHE A 25 6.56 -1.48 -1.91
CA PHE A 25 6.04 -0.69 -3.02
C PHE A 25 4.59 -0.29 -2.84
N MET A 26 3.75 -1.18 -2.29
CA MET A 26 2.37 -0.83 -1.90
C MET A 26 2.35 0.33 -0.91
N ALA A 27 3.20 0.30 0.11
CA ALA A 27 3.29 1.39 1.09
C ALA A 27 3.67 2.72 0.45
N ILE A 28 4.65 2.71 -0.47
CA ILE A 28 5.06 3.90 -1.22
C ILE A 28 3.92 4.45 -2.07
N ILE A 29 3.22 3.60 -2.81
CA ILE A 29 2.08 3.99 -3.66
C ILE A 29 0.91 4.55 -2.82
N PHE A 30 0.71 4.03 -1.61
CA PHE A 30 -0.33 4.51 -0.71
C PHE A 30 0.05 5.80 0.01
N ALA A 31 1.33 6.04 0.25
CA ALA A 31 1.79 7.18 1.03
C ALA A 31 2.10 8.40 0.15
N LEU A 32 2.90 8.23 -0.91
CA LEU A 32 3.49 9.37 -1.63
C LEU A 32 2.46 10.23 -2.39
N PRO A 33 1.52 9.68 -3.18
CA PRO A 33 0.56 10.50 -3.91
C PRO A 33 -0.37 11.29 -2.97
N PRO A 34 -0.99 10.67 -1.94
CA PRO A 34 -1.79 11.41 -0.95
C PRO A 34 -1.00 12.48 -0.20
N LEU A 35 0.24 12.17 0.20
CA LEU A 35 1.10 13.11 0.90
C LEU A 35 1.47 14.29 0.00
N GLY A 36 1.80 14.03 -1.26
CA GLY A 36 2.11 15.05 -2.26
C GLY A 36 0.95 16.02 -2.46
N LEU A 37 -0.28 15.50 -2.56
CA LEU A 37 -1.49 16.33 -2.66
C LEU A 37 -1.74 17.14 -1.39
N PHE A 38 -1.64 16.50 -0.22
CA PHE A 38 -1.79 17.19 1.07
C PHE A 38 -0.84 18.38 1.18
N LEU A 39 0.47 18.14 0.94
CA LEU A 39 1.49 19.17 1.02
C LEU A 39 1.32 20.23 -0.06
N GLY A 40 0.98 19.83 -1.29
CA GLY A 40 0.74 20.75 -2.40
C GLY A 40 -0.40 21.74 -2.08
N ILE A 41 -1.51 21.24 -1.54
CA ILE A 41 -2.64 22.09 -1.13
C ILE A 41 -2.26 22.97 0.06
N TYR A 42 -1.59 22.39 1.07
CA TYR A 42 -1.19 23.13 2.25
C TYR A 42 -0.24 24.29 1.91
N PHE A 43 0.80 24.05 1.11
CA PHE A 43 1.79 25.08 0.76
C PHE A 43 1.26 26.13 -0.22
N THR A 44 0.24 25.81 -1.04
CA THR A 44 -0.34 26.79 -1.99
C THR A 44 -1.49 27.60 -1.40
N THR A 45 -2.28 27.02 -0.50
CA THR A 45 -3.50 27.67 0.03
C THR A 45 -3.39 28.07 1.50
N GLY A 46 -2.41 27.52 2.23
CA GLY A 46 -2.33 27.62 3.70
C GLY A 46 -3.42 26.84 4.44
N ASN A 47 -4.32 26.15 3.74
CA ASN A 47 -5.48 25.49 4.34
C ASN A 47 -5.21 24.02 4.62
N ILE A 48 -4.87 23.72 5.88
CA ILE A 48 -4.58 22.36 6.35
C ILE A 48 -5.81 21.44 6.30
N ILE A 49 -7.01 21.98 6.53
CA ILE A 49 -8.26 21.20 6.55
C ILE A 49 -8.57 20.72 5.13
N LEU A 50 -8.48 21.62 4.15
CA LEU A 50 -8.70 21.29 2.74
C LEU A 50 -7.67 20.26 2.24
N GLY A 51 -6.39 20.47 2.58
CA GLY A 51 -5.33 19.51 2.28
C GLY A 51 -5.60 18.14 2.88
N ALA A 52 -6.02 18.08 4.15
CA ALA A 52 -6.34 16.83 4.83
C ALA A 52 -7.49 16.09 4.16
N ILE A 53 -8.61 16.77 3.88
CA ILE A 53 -9.78 16.16 3.24
C ILE A 53 -9.39 15.55 1.89
N ILE A 54 -8.67 16.29 1.06
CA ILE A 54 -8.29 15.82 -0.29
C ILE A 54 -7.21 14.72 -0.20
N GLY A 55 -6.16 14.93 0.59
CA GLY A 55 -5.08 13.95 0.75
C GLY A 55 -5.58 12.61 1.29
N PHE A 56 -6.31 12.62 2.41
CA PHE A 56 -6.89 11.39 2.96
C PHE A 56 -7.95 10.80 2.03
N GLY A 57 -8.79 11.62 1.38
CA GLY A 57 -9.75 11.14 0.39
C GLY A 57 -9.08 10.34 -0.72
N VAL A 58 -7.98 10.86 -1.28
CA VAL A 58 -7.21 10.15 -2.31
C VAL A 58 -6.54 8.90 -1.76
N HIS A 59 -6.06 8.90 -0.51
CA HIS A 59 -5.54 7.69 0.12
C HIS A 59 -6.58 6.55 0.11
N PHE A 60 -7.82 6.82 0.51
CA PHE A 60 -8.90 5.81 0.49
C PHE A 60 -9.28 5.36 -0.92
N VAL A 61 -9.26 6.27 -1.90
CA VAL A 61 -9.48 5.89 -3.30
C VAL A 61 -8.40 4.92 -3.77
N ILE A 62 -7.12 5.19 -3.49
CA ILE A 62 -6.02 4.30 -3.87
C ILE A 62 -6.13 2.96 -3.12
N LEU A 63 -6.50 2.98 -1.83
CA LEU A 63 -6.76 1.76 -1.05
C LEU A 63 -7.87 0.89 -1.66
N ALA A 64 -8.91 1.49 -2.25
CA ALA A 64 -9.96 0.73 -2.93
C ALA A 64 -9.43 -0.05 -4.15
N PHE A 65 -8.32 0.39 -4.75
CA PHE A 65 -7.62 -0.31 -5.84
C PHE A 65 -6.47 -1.20 -5.36
N SER A 66 -6.25 -1.35 -4.05
CA SER A 66 -5.15 -2.10 -3.45
C SER A 66 -4.97 -3.51 -4.03
N SER A 67 -6.06 -4.25 -4.23
CA SER A 67 -6.02 -5.60 -4.79
C SER A 67 -5.45 -5.63 -6.22
N ARG A 68 -5.83 -4.65 -7.05
CA ARG A 68 -5.32 -4.55 -8.43
C ARG A 68 -3.84 -4.16 -8.44
N ILE A 69 -3.45 -3.22 -7.60
CA ILE A 69 -2.07 -2.74 -7.47
C ILE A 69 -1.16 -3.86 -6.95
N SER A 70 -1.59 -4.58 -5.92
CA SER A 70 -0.85 -5.71 -5.36
C SER A 70 -0.64 -6.82 -6.39
N LYS A 71 -1.67 -7.13 -7.19
CA LYS A 71 -1.55 -8.13 -8.25
C LYS A 71 -0.53 -7.69 -9.31
N PHE A 72 -0.64 -6.46 -9.80
CA PHE A 72 0.31 -5.90 -10.76
C PHE A 72 1.76 -5.94 -10.25
N LEU A 73 1.99 -5.54 -8.99
CA LEU A 73 3.33 -5.57 -8.40
C LEU A 73 3.86 -7.01 -8.26
N THR A 74 2.99 -7.94 -7.88
CA THR A 74 3.37 -9.36 -7.78
C THR A 74 3.76 -9.91 -9.15
N ASP A 75 3.00 -9.58 -10.20
CA ASP A 75 3.27 -10.04 -11.57
C ASP A 75 4.57 -9.44 -12.14
N VAL A 76 4.96 -8.22 -11.74
CA VAL A 76 6.20 -7.56 -12.18
C VAL A 76 7.43 -8.04 -11.42
N MET A 77 7.28 -8.44 -10.16
CA MET A 77 8.39 -8.87 -9.30
C MET A 77 8.60 -10.38 -9.26
N SER A 78 7.68 -11.15 -9.82
CA SER A 78 7.77 -12.61 -9.95
C SER A 78 8.54 -13.02 -11.20
#